data_AF-A0A2S1YJ98-F1
#
_entry.id   AF-A0A2S1YJ98-F1
#
_cell.length_a   1.000
_cell.length_b   1.000
_cell.length_c   1.000
_cell.angle_alpha   90.00
_cell.angle_beta   90.00
_cell.angle_gamma   90.00
#
_symmetry.space_group_name_H-M   'P 1'
#
loop_
_entity.id
_entity.type
_entity.pdbx_description
1 polymer ?
#
loop_
_entity_poly.entity_id
_entity_poly.type
_entity_poly.pdbx_seq_one_letter_code
_entity_poly.pdbx_strand_id
1 'polypeptide(L)'
;MENELKLNNTAVKSNALSKENLWVVIPVVLLLGLVATLIYNHHAEFSWDGLVQGFDENLLAFFLIGVFAQLVDGALGMGYGATSTSFLLAYGVPPVVSSTAVHVSEMFTTGASALSHHRFGNINKKLVKHLLIPGVLGSITGAYLLSDVIDGDVIKPFIAVYMIVLAAIIIKKALKKNVEKKKTKKLGVLAVFGGFMDSVGGGGWGPIVTSTLLGRGRNPKYTIGSVNAAEFAISFASGITFMLFGGIHGWQVIIGLIAGGVIAAPIAAFLVTRIKRKPMMIAVGILIIILSLKTLSKLL
;
A
#
# COMPACT_ATOMS: atom_id res chain seq x y z
N MET A 1 12.51 -11.39 -61.57
CA MET A 1 13.13 -10.55 -60.52
C MET A 1 12.05 -9.99 -59.59
N GLU A 2 11.15 -10.85 -59.11
CA GLU A 2 9.92 -10.41 -58.40
C GLU A 2 9.58 -11.28 -57.18
N ASN A 3 10.41 -12.30 -56.89
CA ASN A 3 10.24 -13.21 -55.75
C ASN A 3 11.24 -12.99 -54.61
N GLU A 4 12.17 -12.03 -54.72
CA GLU A 4 13.10 -11.69 -53.63
C GLU A 4 12.60 -10.56 -52.71
N LEU A 5 11.53 -9.85 -53.10
CA LEU A 5 11.02 -8.71 -52.33
C LEU A 5 10.04 -9.08 -51.20
N LYS A 6 9.73 -10.37 -50.99
CA LYS A 6 8.80 -10.82 -49.94
C LYS A 6 9.46 -11.37 -48.67
N LEU A 7 10.79 -11.48 -48.61
CA LEU A 7 11.49 -12.10 -47.48
C LEU A 7 12.10 -11.12 -46.46
N ASN A 8 12.06 -9.81 -46.71
CA ASN A 8 12.70 -8.82 -45.82
C ASN A 8 11.75 -7.95 -44.98
N ASN A 9 10.43 -8.18 -45.02
CA ASN A 9 9.49 -7.44 -44.18
C ASN A 9 9.23 -8.05 -42.78
N THR A 10 9.98 -9.09 -42.41
CA THR A 10 9.94 -9.71 -41.07
C THR A 10 11.09 -9.29 -40.17
N ALA A 11 12.06 -8.51 -40.66
CA ALA A 11 13.13 -7.95 -39.84
C ALA A 11 12.86 -6.47 -39.56
N VAL A 12 13.00 -6.09 -38.29
CA VAL A 12 12.79 -4.74 -37.73
C VAL A 12 11.32 -4.38 -37.45
N LYS A 13 10.65 -5.19 -36.61
CA LYS A 13 9.74 -4.59 -35.61
C LYS A 13 10.60 -3.72 -34.71
N SER A 14 10.60 -2.41 -34.96
CA SER A 14 11.15 -1.41 -34.05
C SER A 14 10.70 -1.72 -32.62
N ASN A 15 11.63 -1.75 -31.67
CA ASN A 15 11.42 -1.84 -30.23
C ASN A 15 10.67 -0.61 -29.67
N ALA A 16 9.55 -0.23 -30.28
CA ALA A 16 8.61 0.69 -29.69
C ALA A 16 7.97 -0.04 -28.51
N LEU A 17 8.24 0.44 -27.29
CA LEU A 17 7.58 0.01 -26.06
C LEU A 17 6.08 -0.14 -26.33
N SER A 18 5.58 -1.38 -26.40
CA SER A 18 4.15 -1.61 -26.56
C SER A 18 3.43 -1.00 -25.34
N LYS A 19 2.17 -0.57 -25.51
CA LYS A 19 1.36 -0.06 -24.38
C LYS A 19 1.24 -1.06 -23.21
N GLU A 20 1.50 -2.34 -23.44
CA GLU A 20 1.52 -3.38 -22.41
C GLU A 20 2.83 -3.40 -21.62
N ASN A 21 3.96 -3.09 -22.27
CA ASN A 21 5.25 -2.98 -21.59
C ASN A 21 5.29 -1.78 -20.63
N LEU A 22 4.52 -0.72 -20.90
CA LEU A 22 4.45 0.48 -20.03
C LEU A 22 3.96 0.17 -18.61
N TRP A 23 3.08 -0.81 -18.44
CA TRP A 23 2.60 -1.24 -17.11
C TRP A 23 3.69 -1.91 -16.26
N VAL A 24 4.78 -2.33 -16.89
CA VAL A 24 5.93 -2.95 -16.22
C VAL A 24 7.09 -1.97 -16.10
N VAL A 25 7.40 -1.27 -17.18
CA VAL A 25 8.54 -0.35 -17.25
C VAL A 25 8.35 0.83 -16.31
N ILE A 26 7.15 1.43 -16.24
CA ILE A 26 6.93 2.62 -15.40
C ILE A 26 7.15 2.29 -13.91
N PRO A 27 6.50 1.28 -13.30
CA PRO A 27 6.74 0.95 -11.89
C PRO A 27 8.20 0.63 -11.58
N VAL A 28 8.86 -0.15 -12.45
CA VAL A 28 10.27 -0.53 -12.26
C VAL A 28 11.18 0.69 -12.31
N VAL A 29 11.02 1.56 -13.31
CA VAL A 29 11.82 2.79 -13.44
C VAL A 29 11.58 3.73 -12.27
N LEU A 30 10.34 3.88 -11.80
CA LEU A 30 10.02 4.71 -10.63
C LEU A 30 10.70 4.17 -9.35
N LEU A 31 10.65 2.87 -9.12
CA LEU A 31 11.30 2.24 -7.96
C LEU A 31 12.83 2.32 -8.04
N LEU A 32 13.41 2.01 -9.19
CA LEU A 32 14.86 2.12 -9.38
C LEU A 32 15.34 3.56 -9.26
N GLY A 33 14.60 4.51 -9.83
CA GLY A 33 14.89 5.94 -9.73
C GLY A 33 14.81 6.43 -8.28
N LEU A 34 13.79 5.99 -7.53
CA LEU A 34 13.67 6.28 -6.10
C LEU A 34 14.88 5.74 -5.33
N VAL A 35 15.19 4.45 -5.47
CA VAL A 35 16.32 3.82 -4.78
C VAL A 35 17.64 4.50 -5.12
N ALA A 36 17.90 4.78 -6.39
CA ALA A 36 19.11 5.48 -6.83
C ALA A 36 19.20 6.89 -6.22
N THR A 37 18.09 7.64 -6.20
CA THR A 37 18.03 8.98 -5.62
C THR A 37 18.28 8.95 -4.11
N LEU A 38 17.69 7.98 -3.40
CA LEU A 38 17.90 7.79 -1.97
C LEU A 38 19.35 7.47 -1.65
N ILE A 39 19.94 6.51 -2.37
CA ILE A 39 21.36 6.14 -2.19
C ILE A 39 22.26 7.32 -2.48
N TYR A 40 22.04 8.05 -3.58
CA TYR A 40 22.87 9.21 -3.94
C TYR A 40 22.81 10.32 -2.90
N ASN A 41 21.59 10.73 -2.51
CA ASN A 41 21.40 11.87 -1.61
C ASN A 41 21.71 11.55 -0.13
N HIS A 42 21.57 10.29 0.31
CA HIS A 42 21.72 9.90 1.72
C HIS A 42 22.83 8.85 1.93
N HIS A 43 23.81 8.76 1.02
CA HIS A 43 24.91 7.78 1.09
C HIS A 43 25.68 7.82 2.42
N ALA A 44 25.77 9.00 3.06
CA ALA A 44 26.43 9.15 4.36
C ALA A 44 25.62 8.52 5.51
N GLU A 45 24.30 8.53 5.43
CA GLU A 45 23.40 7.91 6.42
C GLU A 45 23.36 6.39 6.27
N PHE A 46 23.53 5.88 5.04
CA PHE A 46 23.69 4.46 4.74
C PHE A 46 25.16 3.95 4.90
N SER A 47 25.94 4.57 5.79
CA SER A 47 27.28 4.09 6.13
C SER A 47 27.24 2.68 6.72
N TRP A 48 28.34 1.93 6.58
CA TRP A 48 28.44 0.58 7.14
C TRP A 48 28.20 0.55 8.65
N ASP A 49 28.72 1.54 9.38
CA ASP A 49 28.53 1.65 10.82
C ASP A 49 27.08 1.97 11.19
N GLY A 50 26.41 2.87 10.45
CA GLY A 50 24.98 3.14 10.64
C GLY A 50 24.10 1.94 10.34
N LEU A 51 24.46 1.13 9.34
CA LEU A 51 23.80 -0.13 9.02
C LEU A 51 23.94 -1.15 10.14
N VAL A 52 25.17 -1.38 10.62
CA VAL A 52 25.45 -2.36 11.69
C VAL A 52 24.81 -1.93 13.01
N GLN A 53 24.87 -0.65 13.37
CA GLN A 53 24.19 -0.12 14.55
C GLN A 53 22.66 -0.16 14.43
N GLY A 54 22.15 -0.03 13.20
CA GLY A 54 20.72 -0.10 12.93
C GLY A 54 20.11 -1.49 13.09
N PHE A 55 20.92 -2.57 13.17
CA PHE A 55 20.48 -3.92 13.51
C PHE A 55 20.27 -4.06 15.03
N ASP A 56 19.22 -3.43 15.52
CA ASP A 56 18.82 -3.44 16.93
C ASP A 56 17.46 -4.15 17.14
N GLU A 57 16.99 -4.17 18.39
CA GLU A 57 15.69 -4.75 18.74
C GLU A 57 14.51 -4.02 18.06
N ASN A 58 14.66 -2.73 17.76
CA ASN A 58 13.63 -1.94 17.07
C ASN A 58 13.49 -2.42 15.62
N LEU A 59 14.60 -2.65 14.91
CA LEU A 59 14.58 -3.17 13.55
C LEU A 59 13.91 -4.54 13.49
N LEU A 60 14.21 -5.44 14.45
CA LEU A 60 13.52 -6.73 14.54
C LEU A 60 12.00 -6.54 14.77
N ALA A 61 11.60 -5.61 15.63
CA ALA A 61 10.18 -5.31 15.84
C ALA A 61 9.50 -4.83 14.56
N PHE A 62 10.11 -3.89 13.83
CA PHE A 62 9.57 -3.37 12.56
C PHE A 62 9.55 -4.44 11.46
N PHE A 63 10.57 -5.30 11.41
CA PHE A 63 10.58 -6.49 10.56
C PHE A 63 9.39 -7.40 10.83
N LEU A 64 9.15 -7.75 12.09
CA LEU A 64 8.02 -8.61 12.48
C LEU A 64 6.67 -7.96 12.19
N ILE A 65 6.54 -6.63 12.37
CA ILE A 65 5.35 -5.89 11.96
C ILE A 65 5.15 -5.99 10.45
N GLY A 66 6.20 -5.82 9.65
CA GLY A 66 6.16 -5.97 8.19
C GLY A 66 5.76 -7.37 7.75
N VAL A 67 6.33 -8.40 8.37
CA VAL A 67 5.96 -9.81 8.15
C VAL A 67 4.47 -10.01 8.43
N PHE A 68 4.00 -9.60 9.61
CA PHE A 68 2.62 -9.82 10.01
C PHE A 68 1.62 -9.04 9.13
N ALA A 69 1.91 -7.77 8.83
CA ALA A 69 1.11 -6.94 7.94
C ALA A 69 1.00 -7.56 6.55
N GLN A 70 2.09 -8.12 6.01
CA GLN A 70 2.05 -8.79 4.72
C GLN A 70 1.30 -10.13 4.76
N LEU A 71 1.39 -10.90 5.85
CA LEU A 71 0.60 -12.12 6.01
C LEU A 71 -0.90 -11.80 6.00
N VAL A 72 -1.31 -10.73 6.69
CA VAL A 72 -2.68 -10.21 6.65
C VAL A 72 -3.06 -9.81 5.23
N ASP A 73 -2.22 -9.00 4.59
CA ASP A 73 -2.50 -8.47 3.26
C ASP A 73 -2.57 -9.57 2.19
N GLY A 74 -1.60 -10.48 2.14
CA GLY A 74 -1.61 -11.58 1.18
C GLY A 74 -2.77 -12.56 1.41
N ALA A 75 -3.23 -12.74 2.67
CA ALA A 75 -4.39 -13.57 2.98
C ALA A 75 -5.74 -12.91 2.65
N LEU A 76 -5.84 -11.58 2.75
CA LEU A 76 -7.11 -10.86 2.58
C LEU A 76 -7.23 -10.06 1.28
N GLY A 77 -6.10 -9.82 0.61
CA GLY A 77 -5.94 -8.86 -0.48
C GLY A 77 -6.14 -7.41 -0.04
N MET A 78 -5.92 -7.12 1.24
CA MET A 78 -6.02 -5.78 1.85
C MET A 78 -5.47 -5.81 3.29
N GLY A 79 -5.14 -4.63 3.82
CA GLY A 79 -4.96 -4.43 5.26
C GLY A 79 -3.50 -4.36 5.71
N TYR A 80 -2.54 -4.31 4.77
CA TYR A 80 -1.14 -4.02 5.08
C TYR A 80 -1.04 -2.74 5.92
N GLY A 81 -1.37 -1.58 5.33
CA GLY A 81 -1.27 -0.29 6.02
C GLY A 81 -2.03 -0.21 7.34
N ALA A 82 -3.29 -0.66 7.38
CA ALA A 82 -4.08 -0.60 8.61
C ALA A 82 -3.45 -1.41 9.75
N THR A 83 -2.86 -2.57 9.41
CA THR A 83 -2.18 -3.42 10.37
C THR A 83 -0.86 -2.80 10.81
N SER A 84 0.00 -2.42 9.86
CA SER A 84 1.33 -1.85 10.15
C SER A 84 1.21 -0.54 10.93
N THR A 85 0.38 0.40 10.49
CA THR A 85 0.21 1.68 11.20
C THR A 85 -0.32 1.50 12.61
N SER A 86 -1.28 0.60 12.82
CA SER A 86 -1.79 0.34 14.17
C SER A 86 -0.70 -0.21 15.11
N PHE A 87 0.16 -1.11 14.61
CA PHE A 87 1.29 -1.61 15.39
C PHE A 87 2.33 -0.52 15.67
N LEU A 88 2.69 0.26 14.65
CA LEU A 88 3.70 1.31 14.76
C LEU A 88 3.28 2.40 15.76
N LEU A 89 2.02 2.86 15.68
CA LEU A 89 1.49 3.85 16.63
C LEU A 89 1.45 3.29 18.06
N ALA A 90 1.06 2.02 18.24
CA ALA A 90 1.05 1.36 19.55
C ALA A 90 2.46 1.15 20.11
N TYR A 91 3.44 0.94 19.22
CA TYR A 91 4.87 0.88 19.55
C TYR A 91 5.41 2.26 19.99
N GLY A 92 4.83 3.33 19.47
CA GLY A 92 5.18 4.72 19.81
C GLY A 92 5.79 5.50 18.65
N VAL A 93 5.86 4.91 17.46
CA VAL A 93 6.36 5.58 16.26
C VAL A 93 5.45 6.77 15.92
N PRO A 94 6.00 7.95 15.59
CA PRO A 94 5.20 9.12 15.22
C PRO A 94 4.29 8.85 14.01
N PRO A 95 3.13 9.52 13.90
CA PRO A 95 2.21 9.33 12.77
C PRO A 95 2.83 9.53 11.39
N VAL A 96 3.62 10.61 11.22
CA VAL A 96 4.28 10.93 9.94
C VAL A 96 5.26 9.82 9.55
N VAL A 97 6.10 9.36 10.49
CA VAL A 97 7.07 8.28 10.26
C VAL A 97 6.37 6.97 9.95
N SER A 98 5.30 6.65 10.71
CA SER A 98 4.50 5.43 10.48
C SER A 98 3.90 5.44 9.08
N SER A 99 3.25 6.53 8.69
CA SER A 99 2.62 6.65 7.38
C SER A 99 3.65 6.64 6.26
N THR A 100 4.78 7.35 6.42
CA THR A 100 5.90 7.32 5.46
C THR A 100 6.39 5.90 5.25
N ALA A 101 6.69 5.17 6.33
CA ALA A 101 7.20 3.81 6.24
C ALA A 101 6.23 2.84 5.57
N VAL A 102 4.94 2.95 5.88
CA VAL A 102 3.90 2.13 5.25
C VAL A 102 3.83 2.40 3.75
N HIS A 103 3.67 3.65 3.33
CA HIS A 103 3.49 3.95 1.91
C HIS A 103 4.74 3.65 1.09
N VAL A 104 5.94 3.91 1.64
CA VAL A 104 7.20 3.55 0.97
C VAL A 104 7.31 2.03 0.84
N SER A 105 6.96 1.26 1.87
CA SER A 105 6.90 -0.20 1.78
C SER A 105 5.90 -0.68 0.73
N GLU A 106 4.72 -0.05 0.70
CA GLU A 106 3.67 -0.36 -0.28
C GLU A 106 4.08 -0.05 -1.71
N MET A 107 5.01 0.89 -1.98
CA MET A 107 5.56 1.07 -3.33
C MET A 107 6.15 -0.24 -3.89
N PHE A 108 6.82 -1.02 -3.04
CA PHE A 108 7.43 -2.28 -3.44
C PHE A 108 6.41 -3.42 -3.45
N THR A 109 5.62 -3.57 -2.39
CA THR A 109 4.69 -4.71 -2.26
C THR A 109 3.51 -4.59 -3.25
N THR A 110 2.90 -3.42 -3.36
CA THR A 110 1.80 -3.17 -4.30
C THR A 110 2.30 -3.06 -5.74
N GLY A 111 3.53 -2.57 -5.96
CA GLY A 111 4.20 -2.60 -7.25
C GLY A 111 4.35 -4.04 -7.77
N ALA A 112 4.90 -4.94 -6.95
CA ALA A 112 5.00 -6.36 -7.28
C ALA A 112 3.62 -7.01 -7.52
N SER A 113 2.64 -6.68 -6.68
CA SER A 113 1.25 -7.15 -6.82
C SER A 113 0.60 -6.68 -8.13
N ALA A 114 0.76 -5.40 -8.48
CA ALA A 114 0.25 -4.81 -9.71
C ALA A 114 0.84 -5.47 -10.96
N LEU A 115 2.16 -5.74 -10.95
CA LEU A 115 2.84 -6.46 -12.04
C LEU A 115 2.28 -7.88 -12.21
N SER A 116 2.09 -8.60 -11.10
CA SER A 116 1.49 -9.94 -11.11
C SER A 116 0.08 -9.91 -11.69
N HIS A 117 -0.78 -9.02 -11.18
CA HIS A 117 -2.14 -8.87 -11.68
C HIS A 117 -2.19 -8.43 -13.14
N HIS A 118 -1.24 -7.61 -13.62
CA HIS A 118 -1.13 -7.26 -15.04
C HIS A 118 -0.84 -8.51 -15.88
N ARG A 119 0.16 -9.33 -15.50
CA ARG A 119 0.53 -10.57 -16.22
C ARG A 119 -0.63 -11.55 -16.33
N PHE A 120 -1.49 -11.63 -15.33
CA PHE A 120 -2.69 -12.49 -15.33
C PHE A 120 -3.93 -11.88 -15.99
N GLY A 121 -3.84 -10.67 -16.56
CA GLY A 121 -4.97 -9.97 -17.18
C GLY A 121 -6.06 -9.55 -16.17
N ASN A 122 -5.68 -9.35 -14.90
CA ASN A 122 -6.59 -9.02 -13.80
C ASN A 122 -6.89 -7.51 -13.70
N ILE A 123 -6.33 -6.67 -14.58
CA ILE A 123 -6.44 -5.22 -14.50
C ILE A 123 -7.53 -4.69 -15.45
N ASN A 124 -8.54 -4.03 -14.89
CA ASN A 124 -9.51 -3.27 -15.65
C ASN A 124 -9.03 -1.82 -15.78
N LYS A 125 -8.47 -1.48 -16.95
CA LYS A 125 -7.89 -0.15 -17.25
C LYS A 125 -8.88 1.01 -17.01
N LYS A 126 -10.18 0.79 -17.29
CA LYS A 126 -11.22 1.79 -17.02
C LYS A 126 -11.39 2.01 -15.52
N LEU A 127 -11.39 0.95 -14.71
CA LEU A 127 -11.45 1.06 -13.26
C LEU A 127 -10.22 1.78 -12.71
N VAL A 128 -9.00 1.39 -13.12
CA VAL A 128 -7.76 2.07 -12.70
C VAL A 128 -7.83 3.57 -12.99
N LYS A 129 -8.20 3.97 -14.21
CA LYS A 129 -8.28 5.40 -14.58
C LYS A 129 -9.24 6.21 -13.68
N HIS A 130 -10.35 5.62 -13.24
CA HIS A 130 -11.32 6.28 -12.36
C HIS A 130 -10.89 6.30 -10.89
N LEU A 131 -9.88 5.52 -10.51
CA LEU A 131 -9.33 5.47 -9.15
C LEU A 131 -8.04 6.26 -9.04
N LEU A 132 -7.15 6.16 -10.04
CA LEU A 132 -5.77 6.63 -9.98
C LEU A 132 -5.68 8.14 -9.78
N ILE A 133 -6.20 8.95 -10.70
CA ILE A 133 -6.11 10.42 -10.60
C ILE A 133 -6.75 10.96 -9.31
N PRO A 134 -8.03 10.65 -9.00
CA PRO A 134 -8.64 11.13 -7.76
C PRO A 134 -7.94 10.58 -6.50
N GLY A 135 -7.49 9.32 -6.52
CA GLY A 135 -6.78 8.71 -5.40
C GLY A 135 -5.45 9.39 -5.11
N VAL A 136 -4.65 9.67 -6.16
CA VAL A 136 -3.37 10.38 -6.06
C VAL A 136 -3.57 11.80 -5.52
N LEU A 137 -4.59 12.52 -5.98
CA LEU A 137 -4.89 13.86 -5.43
C LEU A 137 -5.25 13.79 -3.94
N GLY A 138 -6.06 12.80 -3.55
CA GLY A 138 -6.40 12.57 -2.15
C GLY A 138 -5.16 12.25 -1.30
N SER A 139 -4.28 11.37 -1.79
CA SER A 139 -3.10 10.93 -1.05
C SER A 139 -2.02 11.99 -0.94
N ILE A 140 -1.77 12.77 -1.99
CA ILE A 140 -0.87 13.94 -1.91
C ILE A 140 -1.41 14.93 -0.88
N THR A 141 -2.71 15.23 -0.90
CA THR A 141 -3.33 16.16 0.06
C THR A 141 -3.19 15.65 1.49
N GLY A 142 -3.52 14.37 1.72
CA GLY A 142 -3.42 13.77 3.05
C GLY A 142 -1.98 13.68 3.56
N ALA A 143 -1.03 13.34 2.69
CA ALA A 143 0.38 13.26 3.02
C ALA A 143 0.95 14.65 3.38
N TYR A 144 0.68 15.66 2.54
CA TYR A 144 1.10 17.04 2.80
C TYR A 144 0.55 17.57 4.14
N LEU A 145 -0.75 17.37 4.40
CA LEU A 145 -1.34 17.81 5.66
C LEU A 145 -0.69 17.13 6.86
N LEU A 146 -0.48 15.82 6.78
CA LEU A 146 0.12 15.06 7.87
C LEU A 146 1.60 15.43 8.06
N SER A 147 2.34 15.74 7.00
CA SER A 147 3.78 16.00 7.08
C SER A 147 4.15 17.42 7.51
N ASP A 148 3.39 18.44 7.09
CA ASP A 148 3.84 19.83 7.16
C ASP A 148 2.83 20.78 7.81
N VAL A 149 1.57 20.36 7.98
CA VAL A 149 0.49 21.24 8.44
C VAL A 149 -0.03 20.87 9.82
N ILE A 150 -0.15 19.58 10.13
CA ILE A 150 -0.78 19.11 11.37
C ILE A 150 0.29 18.57 12.32
N ASP A 151 0.24 19.05 13.57
CA ASP A 151 1.06 18.53 14.66
C ASP A 151 0.78 17.04 14.90
N GLY A 152 1.87 16.27 14.99
CA GLY A 152 1.84 14.81 15.16
C GLY A 152 1.16 14.36 16.45
N ASP A 153 1.37 15.06 17.57
CA ASP A 153 0.80 14.71 18.86
C ASP A 153 -0.70 15.04 18.90
N VAL A 154 -1.10 16.13 18.23
CA VAL A 154 -2.51 16.51 18.09
C VAL A 154 -3.27 15.50 17.23
N ILE A 155 -2.71 15.04 16.11
CA ILE A 155 -3.44 14.17 15.17
C ILE A 155 -3.46 12.69 15.59
N LYS A 156 -2.45 12.24 16.37
CA LYS A 156 -2.31 10.84 16.81
C LYS A 156 -3.59 10.23 17.42
N PRO A 157 -4.30 10.87 18.38
CA PRO A 157 -5.55 10.30 18.92
C PRO A 157 -6.64 10.17 17.85
N PHE A 158 -6.75 11.11 16.91
CA PHE A 158 -7.73 11.03 15.82
C PHE A 158 -7.43 9.88 14.85
N ILE A 159 -6.15 9.61 14.56
CA ILE A 159 -5.74 8.46 13.74
C ILE A 159 -6.09 7.15 14.46
N ALA A 160 -5.85 7.05 15.77
CA ALA A 160 -6.25 5.87 16.54
C ALA A 160 -7.77 5.64 16.53
N VAL A 161 -8.58 6.70 16.71
CA VAL A 161 -10.04 6.59 16.58
C VAL A 161 -10.45 6.18 15.16
N TYR A 162 -9.80 6.75 14.14
CA TYR A 162 -10.02 6.35 12.75
C TYR A 162 -9.71 4.85 12.52
N MET A 163 -8.61 4.33 13.06
CA MET A 163 -8.26 2.90 12.99
C MET A 163 -9.33 2.02 13.63
N ILE A 164 -9.89 2.42 14.77
CA ILE A 164 -11.02 1.71 15.42
C ILE A 164 -12.24 1.68 14.49
N VAL A 165 -12.59 2.80 13.88
CA VAL A 165 -13.71 2.88 12.91
C VAL A 165 -13.43 2.00 11.70
N LEU A 166 -12.21 2.02 11.18
CA LEU A 166 -11.79 1.20 10.03
C LEU A 166 -11.89 -0.29 10.35
N ALA A 167 -11.43 -0.71 11.52
CA ALA A 167 -11.54 -2.06 12.01
C ALA A 167 -13.01 -2.51 12.20
N ALA A 168 -13.85 -1.65 12.76
CA ALA A 168 -15.29 -1.93 12.86
C ALA A 168 -15.92 -2.13 11.47
N ILE A 169 -15.50 -1.35 10.45
CA ILE A 169 -15.92 -1.53 9.06
C ILE A 169 -15.45 -2.89 8.50
N ILE A 170 -14.20 -3.30 8.77
CA ILE A 170 -13.65 -4.60 8.36
C ILE A 170 -14.50 -5.74 8.97
N ILE A 171 -14.75 -5.71 10.28
CA ILE A 171 -15.55 -6.72 10.98
C ILE A 171 -16.99 -6.75 10.42
N LYS A 172 -17.62 -5.59 10.27
CA LYS A 172 -18.98 -5.48 9.70
C LYS A 172 -19.06 -6.09 8.31
N LYS A 173 -18.06 -5.86 7.47
CA LYS A 173 -17.98 -6.46 6.12
C LYS A 173 -17.76 -7.98 6.18
N ALA A 174 -16.98 -8.49 7.13
CA ALA A 174 -16.78 -9.92 7.34
C ALA A 174 -18.06 -10.67 7.75
N LEU A 175 -18.95 -10.00 8.50
CA LEU A 175 -20.20 -10.57 8.98
C LEU A 175 -21.34 -10.51 7.96
N LYS A 176 -21.21 -9.70 6.91
CA LYS A 176 -22.24 -9.52 5.88
C LYS A 176 -22.39 -10.78 5.02
N LYS A 177 -23.57 -11.44 5.10
CA LYS A 177 -23.85 -12.70 4.38
C LYS A 177 -24.15 -12.51 2.89
N ASN A 178 -24.92 -11.48 2.52
CA ASN A 178 -25.36 -11.25 1.14
C ASN A 178 -24.74 -9.99 0.53
N VAL A 179 -24.06 -10.15 -0.60
CA VAL A 179 -23.49 -9.03 -1.37
C VAL A 179 -24.42 -8.70 -2.53
N GLU A 180 -25.22 -7.66 -2.36
CA GLU A 180 -26.06 -7.12 -3.44
C GLU A 180 -25.20 -6.40 -4.49
N LYS A 181 -25.37 -6.78 -5.76
CA LYS A 181 -24.73 -6.10 -6.89
C LYS A 181 -25.34 -4.70 -7.04
N LYS A 182 -24.58 -3.66 -6.71
CA LYS A 182 -24.98 -2.25 -6.85
C LYS A 182 -23.97 -1.48 -7.68
N LYS A 183 -24.44 -0.64 -8.61
CA LYS A 183 -23.54 0.26 -9.34
C LYS A 183 -22.86 1.21 -8.35
N THR A 184 -21.54 1.31 -8.46
CA THR A 184 -20.78 2.31 -7.68
C THR A 184 -20.87 3.64 -8.43
N LYS A 185 -21.75 4.54 -8.00
CA LYS A 185 -22.06 5.79 -8.73
C LYS A 185 -21.05 6.95 -8.49
N LYS A 186 -20.11 6.82 -7.55
CA LYS A 186 -19.14 7.87 -7.19
C LYS A 186 -17.74 7.30 -6.95
N LEU A 187 -17.11 6.72 -7.98
CA LEU A 187 -15.77 6.15 -7.85
C LEU A 187 -14.71 7.20 -7.51
N GLY A 188 -14.77 8.36 -8.15
CA GLY A 188 -13.79 9.43 -7.92
C GLY A 188 -13.80 9.90 -6.47
N VAL A 189 -14.97 10.20 -5.91
CA VAL A 189 -15.10 10.59 -4.49
C VAL A 189 -14.60 9.49 -3.55
N LEU A 190 -14.93 8.23 -3.84
CA LEU A 190 -14.43 7.10 -3.06
C LEU A 190 -12.90 7.01 -3.12
N ALA A 191 -12.29 7.28 -4.26
CA ALA A 191 -10.85 7.26 -4.44
C ALA A 191 -10.17 8.46 -3.76
N VAL A 192 -10.68 9.70 -3.91
CA VAL A 192 -10.17 10.88 -3.19
C VAL A 192 -10.19 10.61 -1.69
N PHE A 193 -11.34 10.21 -1.15
CA PHE A 193 -11.48 9.93 0.27
C PHE A 193 -10.61 8.75 0.70
N GLY A 194 -10.57 7.69 -0.12
CA GLY A 194 -9.70 6.53 0.12
C GLY A 194 -8.24 6.93 0.24
N GLY A 195 -7.67 7.60 -0.75
CA GLY A 195 -6.27 8.02 -0.77
C GLY A 195 -5.93 9.03 0.32
N PHE A 196 -6.84 9.97 0.61
CA PHE A 196 -6.68 10.92 1.71
C PHE A 196 -6.59 10.20 3.06
N MET A 197 -7.56 9.35 3.37
CA MET A 197 -7.57 8.60 4.63
C MET A 197 -6.43 7.59 4.69
N ASP A 198 -5.97 7.10 3.54
CA ASP A 198 -4.80 6.24 3.43
C ASP A 198 -3.54 6.97 3.88
N SER A 199 -3.30 8.18 3.39
CA SER A 199 -2.12 8.96 3.79
C SER A 199 -2.22 9.51 5.21
N VAL A 200 -3.37 10.03 5.63
CA VAL A 200 -3.53 10.57 7.00
C VAL A 200 -3.48 9.47 8.06
N GLY A 201 -4.15 8.34 7.80
CA GLY A 201 -4.25 7.26 8.77
C GLY A 201 -3.33 6.06 8.53
N GLY A 202 -2.55 6.07 7.45
CA GLY A 202 -1.58 5.02 7.10
C GLY A 202 -2.18 3.67 6.72
N GLY A 203 -3.40 3.57 6.17
CA GLY A 203 -3.99 2.26 5.86
C GLY A 203 -5.44 2.20 5.40
N GLY A 204 -5.94 3.27 4.81
CA GLY A 204 -7.34 3.44 4.43
C GLY A 204 -7.72 2.82 3.09
N TRP A 205 -6.79 2.69 2.14
CA TRP A 205 -7.12 2.38 0.74
C TRP A 205 -7.84 1.03 0.59
N GLY A 206 -7.28 -0.05 1.13
CA GLY A 206 -7.89 -1.38 1.08
C GLY A 206 -9.29 -1.45 1.74
N PRO A 207 -9.45 -1.11 3.03
CA PRO A 207 -10.74 -1.21 3.72
C PRO A 207 -11.81 -0.24 3.19
N ILE A 208 -11.43 0.94 2.69
CA ILE A 208 -12.34 1.94 2.14
C ILE A 208 -12.68 1.62 0.68
N VAL A 209 -11.68 1.45 -0.19
CA VAL A 209 -11.88 1.31 -1.64
C VAL A 209 -12.14 -0.15 -2.01
N THR A 210 -11.17 -1.05 -1.82
CA THR A 210 -11.28 -2.49 -2.21
C THR A 210 -12.52 -3.11 -1.60
N SER A 211 -12.66 -2.99 -0.29
CA SER A 211 -13.75 -3.58 0.46
C SER A 211 -15.13 -2.99 0.10
N THR A 212 -15.22 -1.73 -0.33
CA THR A 212 -16.48 -1.14 -0.81
C THR A 212 -16.84 -1.63 -2.20
N LEU A 213 -15.86 -1.74 -3.10
CA LEU A 213 -16.09 -2.25 -4.45
C LEU A 213 -16.51 -3.72 -4.43
N LEU A 214 -15.84 -4.55 -3.62
CA LEU A 214 -16.22 -5.95 -3.39
C LEU A 214 -17.59 -6.04 -2.71
N GLY A 215 -17.84 -5.22 -1.68
CA GLY A 215 -19.12 -5.18 -0.97
C GLY A 215 -20.32 -4.70 -1.80
N ARG A 216 -20.06 -4.17 -3.02
CA ARG A 216 -21.05 -3.84 -4.05
C ARG A 216 -21.15 -4.87 -5.17
N GLY A 217 -20.52 -6.04 -5.00
CA GLY A 217 -20.64 -7.18 -5.91
C GLY A 217 -19.82 -7.06 -7.19
N ARG A 218 -18.79 -6.21 -7.22
CA ARG A 218 -17.83 -6.21 -8.33
C ARG A 218 -17.01 -7.50 -8.34
N ASN A 219 -16.59 -7.92 -9.53
CA ASN A 219 -15.78 -9.12 -9.69
C ASN A 219 -14.46 -9.00 -8.91
N PRO A 220 -14.13 -9.93 -7.99
CA PRO A 220 -12.94 -9.84 -7.16
C PRO A 220 -11.62 -9.80 -7.94
N LYS A 221 -11.49 -10.65 -8.97
CA LYS A 221 -10.29 -10.73 -9.84
C LYS A 221 -9.92 -9.36 -10.39
N TYR A 222 -10.90 -8.68 -11.01
CA TYR A 222 -10.69 -7.36 -11.61
C TYR A 222 -10.62 -6.22 -10.60
N THR A 223 -11.32 -6.35 -9.47
CA THR A 223 -11.32 -5.30 -8.43
C THR A 223 -9.98 -5.26 -7.74
N ILE A 224 -9.49 -6.38 -7.22
CA ILE A 224 -8.22 -6.45 -6.48
C ILE A 224 -7.07 -6.02 -7.40
N GLY A 225 -6.97 -6.59 -8.61
CA GLY A 225 -5.90 -6.23 -9.54
C GLY A 225 -5.90 -4.75 -9.94
N SER A 226 -7.07 -4.15 -10.15
CA SER A 226 -7.15 -2.71 -10.50
C SER A 226 -6.92 -1.78 -9.31
N VAL A 227 -7.35 -2.18 -8.12
CA VAL A 227 -7.21 -1.35 -6.92
C VAL A 227 -5.76 -1.37 -6.43
N ASN A 228 -5.07 -2.52 -6.46
CA ASN A 228 -3.63 -2.61 -6.13
C ASN A 228 -2.77 -1.84 -7.16
N ALA A 229 -3.14 -1.90 -8.44
CA ALA A 229 -2.44 -1.10 -9.46
C ALA A 229 -2.62 0.40 -9.27
N ALA A 230 -3.77 0.85 -8.77
CA ALA A 230 -3.96 2.25 -8.38
C ALA A 230 -3.23 2.57 -7.07
N GLU A 231 -3.22 1.65 -6.11
CA GLU A 231 -2.53 1.76 -4.82
C GLU A 231 -1.04 2.01 -5.02
N PHE A 232 -0.38 1.29 -5.93
CA PHE A 232 1.03 1.58 -6.28
C PHE A 232 1.27 3.06 -6.61
N ALA A 233 0.44 3.65 -7.47
CA ALA A 233 0.59 5.06 -7.84
C ALA A 233 0.27 6.01 -6.68
N ILE A 234 -0.65 5.62 -5.80
CA ILE A 234 -1.11 6.39 -4.64
C ILE A 234 -0.06 6.39 -3.55
N SER A 235 0.47 5.21 -3.18
CA SER A 235 1.55 5.02 -2.22
C SER A 235 2.86 5.62 -2.74
N PHE A 236 3.12 5.55 -4.05
CA PHE A 236 4.24 6.26 -4.66
C PHE A 236 4.08 7.77 -4.52
N ALA A 237 2.92 8.33 -4.86
CA ALA A 237 2.68 9.76 -4.75
C ALA A 237 2.74 10.26 -3.30
N SER A 238 2.08 9.58 -2.35
CA SER A 238 2.12 9.98 -0.94
C SER A 238 3.48 9.78 -0.31
N GLY A 239 4.19 8.68 -0.59
CA GLY A 239 5.52 8.46 -0.04
C GLY A 239 6.55 9.47 -0.56
N ILE A 240 6.47 9.88 -1.84
CA ILE A 240 7.27 11.01 -2.33
C ILE A 240 6.89 12.31 -1.60
N THR A 241 5.60 12.62 -1.45
CA THR A 241 5.17 13.80 -0.69
C THR A 241 5.67 13.77 0.75
N PHE A 242 5.58 12.64 1.45
CA PHE A 242 6.13 12.48 2.79
C PHE A 242 7.63 12.75 2.83
N MET A 243 8.41 12.20 1.89
CA MET A 243 9.86 12.44 1.83
C MET A 243 10.19 13.90 1.54
N LEU A 244 9.41 14.58 0.69
CA LEU A 244 9.63 15.98 0.32
C LEU A 244 9.34 16.96 1.47
N PHE A 245 8.26 16.72 2.21
CA PHE A 245 7.78 17.67 3.22
C PHE A 245 8.12 17.24 4.66
N GLY A 246 8.09 15.94 4.95
CA GLY A 246 8.40 15.39 6.27
C GLY A 246 9.84 14.92 6.43
N GLY A 247 10.65 14.96 5.36
CA GLY A 247 12.02 14.44 5.35
C GLY A 247 12.09 12.90 5.37
N ILE A 248 13.32 12.38 5.40
CA ILE A 248 13.57 10.94 5.51
C ILE A 248 13.93 10.61 6.95
N HIS A 249 12.91 10.27 7.74
CA HIS A 249 13.06 9.86 9.12
C HIS A 249 12.57 8.44 9.33
N GLY A 250 13.15 7.73 10.30
CA GLY A 250 12.76 6.36 10.63
C GLY A 250 13.09 5.35 9.53
N TRP A 251 14.28 5.44 8.93
CA TRP A 251 14.75 4.50 7.91
C TRP A 251 14.70 3.04 8.38
N GLN A 252 14.93 2.77 9.68
CA GLN A 252 14.79 1.45 10.29
C GLN A 252 13.36 0.91 10.17
N VAL A 253 12.35 1.79 10.32
CA VAL A 253 10.94 1.42 10.15
C VAL A 253 10.68 1.06 8.68
N ILE A 254 11.13 1.91 7.76
CA ILE A 254 10.97 1.70 6.31
C ILE A 254 11.59 0.35 5.90
N ILE A 255 12.87 0.14 6.22
CA ILE A 255 13.59 -1.06 5.79
C ILE A 255 13.10 -2.32 6.49
N GLY A 256 12.72 -2.23 7.77
CA GLY A 256 12.11 -3.33 8.51
C GLY A 256 10.80 -3.77 7.87
N LEU A 257 9.90 -2.83 7.58
CA LEU A 257 8.63 -3.12 6.92
C LEU A 257 8.80 -3.71 5.52
N ILE A 258 9.72 -3.16 4.72
CA ILE A 258 10.04 -3.67 3.37
C ILE A 258 10.60 -5.09 3.45
N ALA A 259 11.64 -5.31 4.26
CA ALA A 259 12.28 -6.61 4.37
C ALA A 259 11.31 -7.67 4.88
N GLY A 260 10.58 -7.36 5.96
CA GLY A 260 9.58 -8.27 6.52
C GLY A 260 8.45 -8.55 5.54
N GLY A 261 7.94 -7.53 4.86
CA GLY A 261 6.87 -7.67 3.89
C GLY A 261 7.30 -8.50 2.68
N VAL A 262 8.42 -8.17 2.04
CA VAL A 262 8.90 -8.89 0.85
C VAL A 262 9.18 -10.36 1.17
N ILE A 263 9.80 -10.67 2.31
CA ILE A 263 10.08 -12.06 2.72
C ILE A 263 8.79 -12.83 3.03
N ALA A 264 7.79 -12.18 3.64
CA ALA A 264 6.53 -12.82 4.00
C ALA A 264 5.57 -12.98 2.81
N ALA A 265 5.75 -12.25 1.70
CA ALA A 265 4.81 -12.27 0.57
C ALA A 265 4.61 -13.67 -0.06
N PRO A 266 5.66 -14.48 -0.33
CA PRO A 266 5.49 -15.85 -0.84
C PRO A 266 4.75 -16.75 0.16
N ILE A 267 5.03 -16.59 1.46
CA ILE A 267 4.40 -17.35 2.54
C ILE A 267 2.91 -16.98 2.61
N ALA A 268 2.57 -15.70 2.53
CA ALA A 268 1.19 -15.21 2.51
C ALA A 268 0.41 -15.78 1.32
N ALA A 269 1.02 -15.82 0.14
CA ALA A 269 0.44 -16.39 -1.08
C ALA A 269 0.21 -17.92 -0.98
N PHE A 270 1.01 -18.63 -0.20
CA PHE A 270 0.75 -20.04 0.11
C PHE A 270 -0.40 -20.20 1.14
N LEU A 271 -0.35 -19.42 2.23
CA LEU A 271 -1.30 -19.52 3.34
C LEU A 271 -2.73 -19.06 3.00
N VAL A 272 -2.91 -18.15 2.04
CA VAL A 272 -4.24 -17.67 1.63
C VAL A 272 -5.17 -18.80 1.17
N THR A 273 -4.62 -19.89 0.64
CA THR A 273 -5.39 -21.07 0.22
C THR A 273 -5.94 -21.89 1.39
N ARG A 274 -5.35 -21.73 2.59
CA ARG A 274 -5.69 -22.47 3.81
C ARG A 274 -6.52 -21.66 4.80
N ILE A 275 -6.39 -20.33 4.78
CA ILE A 275 -7.03 -19.43 5.76
C ILE A 275 -8.42 -19.01 5.30
N LYS A 276 -9.43 -19.21 6.17
CA LYS A 276 -10.79 -18.70 5.92
C LYS A 276 -10.81 -17.18 6.07
N ARG A 277 -11.24 -16.48 5.01
CA ARG A 277 -11.30 -15.00 4.96
C ARG A 277 -12.06 -14.36 6.11
N LYS A 278 -13.24 -14.89 6.47
CA LYS A 278 -14.11 -14.28 7.50
C LYS A 278 -13.49 -14.28 8.90
N PRO A 279 -13.04 -15.41 9.47
CA PRO A 279 -12.32 -15.42 10.75
C PRO A 279 -11.11 -14.49 10.76
N MET A 280 -10.34 -14.48 9.67
CA MET A 280 -9.15 -13.63 9.55
C MET A 280 -9.50 -12.13 9.59
N MET A 281 -10.52 -11.69 8.84
CA MET A 281 -11.00 -10.30 8.91
C MET A 281 -11.48 -9.90 10.31
N ILE A 282 -12.13 -10.81 11.03
CA ILE A 282 -12.60 -10.55 12.40
C ILE A 282 -11.39 -10.42 13.35
N ALA A 283 -10.45 -11.36 13.29
CA ALA A 283 -9.26 -11.36 14.13
C ALA A 283 -8.42 -10.09 13.92
N VAL A 284 -8.16 -9.71 12.67
CA VAL A 284 -7.42 -8.49 12.33
C VAL A 284 -8.16 -7.24 12.79
N GLY A 285 -9.48 -7.17 12.62
CA GLY A 285 -10.27 -6.05 13.11
C GLY A 285 -10.18 -5.91 14.63
N ILE A 286 -10.32 -7.00 15.38
CA ILE A 286 -10.19 -6.98 16.85
C ILE A 286 -8.78 -6.53 17.26
N LEU A 287 -7.74 -7.05 16.60
CA LEU A 287 -6.36 -6.67 16.86
C LEU A 287 -6.13 -5.17 16.65
N ILE A 288 -6.59 -4.61 15.52
CA ILE A 288 -6.47 -3.17 15.24
C ILE A 288 -7.18 -2.35 16.32
N ILE A 289 -8.35 -2.77 16.78
CA ILE A 289 -9.06 -2.10 17.88
C ILE A 289 -8.21 -2.11 19.16
N ILE A 290 -7.66 -3.26 19.55
CA ILE A 290 -6.81 -3.39 20.74
C ILE A 290 -5.58 -2.49 20.66
N LEU A 291 -4.88 -2.49 19.51
CA LEU A 291 -3.68 -1.67 19.30
C LEU A 291 -4.01 -0.17 19.33
N SER A 292 -5.14 0.21 18.75
CA SER A 292 -5.60 1.60 18.73
C SER A 292 -6.03 2.08 20.12
N LEU A 293 -6.70 1.22 20.90
CA LEU A 293 -7.02 1.49 22.31
C LEU A 293 -5.76 1.63 23.16
N LYS A 294 -4.76 0.77 22.95
CA LYS A 294 -3.44 0.89 23.61
C LYS A 294 -2.74 2.20 23.24
N THR A 295 -2.89 2.67 22.01
CA THR A 295 -2.36 3.96 21.58
C THR A 295 -3.04 5.09 22.32
N LEU A 296 -4.38 5.08 22.42
CA LEU A 296 -5.15 6.08 23.16
C LEU A 296 -4.85 6.06 24.66
N SER A 297 -4.70 4.88 25.28
CA SER A 297 -4.42 4.77 26.71
C SER A 297 -3.04 5.30 27.12
N LYS A 298 -2.12 5.47 26.16
CA LYS A 298 -0.81 6.11 26.40
C LYS A 298 -0.85 7.63 26.28
N LEU A 299 -1.96 8.19 25.78
CA LEU A 299 -2.14 9.63 25.55
C LEU A 299 -3.02 10.29 26.61
N LEU A 300 -3.72 9.49 27.42
CA LEU A 300 -4.51 9.90 28.59
C LEU A 300 -3.68 9.72 29.86
#